data_AF-A0A2N3PIF4-F1
#
_entry.id   AF-A0A2N3PIF4-F1
#
_cell.length_a   1.000
_cell.length_b   1.000
_cell.length_c   1.000
_cell.angle_alpha   90.00
_cell.angle_beta   90.00
_cell.angle_gamma   90.00
#
_symmetry.space_group_name_H-M   'P 1'
#
loop_
_entity.id
_entity.type
_entity.pdbx_description
1 polymer ?
#
loop_
_entity_poly.entity_id
_entity_poly.type
_entity_poly.pdbx_seq_one_letter_code
_entity_poly.pdbx_strand_id
1 'polypeptide(L)'
;MEKIKELEEEIEELSIQLSDMLCVALLLSGAKEENIQDALDAYIDNLDDESIEYGVKEILQNIENLKATHPALFNKDKVCK
;
A
#
# COMPACT_ATOMS: atom_id res chain seq x y z
N MET A 1 -8.81 -5.78 31.52
CA MET A 1 -9.19 -4.51 30.88
C MET A 1 -7.96 -3.76 30.41
N GLU A 2 -6.95 -3.52 31.27
CA GLU A 2 -5.69 -2.85 30.90
C GLU A 2 -4.97 -3.53 29.72
N LYS A 3 -4.79 -4.86 29.78
CA LYS A 3 -4.14 -5.63 28.70
C LYS A 3 -4.90 -5.65 27.35
N ILE A 4 -6.22 -5.44 27.35
CA ILE A 4 -6.98 -5.33 26.09
C ILE A 4 -6.70 -3.98 25.44
N LYS A 5 -6.68 -2.92 26.25
CA LYS A 5 -6.37 -1.56 25.79
C LYS A 5 -4.95 -1.43 25.26
N GLU A 6 -3.97 -2.05 25.92
CA GLU A 6 -2.58 -2.10 25.44
C GLU A 6 -2.47 -2.79 24.08
N LEU A 7 -3.20 -3.90 23.87
CA LEU A 7 -3.22 -4.60 22.58
C LEU A 7 -3.93 -3.79 21.49
N GLU A 8 -5.01 -3.07 21.83
CA GLU A 8 -5.69 -2.17 20.89
C GLU A 8 -4.77 -1.04 20.43
N GLU A 9 -3.99 -0.44 21.35
CA GLU A 9 -3.00 0.58 21.02
C GLU A 9 -1.87 0.03 20.14
N GLU A 10 -1.34 -1.16 20.45
CA GLU A 10 -0.31 -1.82 19.63
C GLU A 10 -0.82 -2.12 18.20
N ILE A 11 -2.07 -2.57 18.06
CA ILE A 11 -2.69 -2.82 16.75
C ILE A 11 -2.85 -1.53 15.95
N GLU A 12 -3.26 -0.44 16.59
CA GLU A 12 -3.38 0.87 15.94
C GLU A 12 -2.02 1.37 15.44
N GLU A 13 -0.99 1.30 16.29
CA GLU A 13 0.38 1.69 15.92
C GLU A 13 0.93 0.86 14.75
N LEU A 14 0.73 -0.46 14.78
CA LEU A 14 1.15 -1.35 13.69
C LEU A 14 0.40 -1.07 12.39
N SER A 15 -0.90 -0.73 12.47
CA SER A 15 -1.71 -0.39 11.30
C SER A 15 -1.22 0.90 10.63
N ILE A 16 -0.87 1.92 11.44
CA ILE A 16 -0.27 3.16 10.95
C ILE A 16 1.07 2.88 10.26
N GLN A 17 1.96 2.14 10.92
CA GLN A 17 3.27 1.80 10.34
C GLN A 17 3.15 1.02 9.03
N LEU A 18 2.19 0.09 8.95
CA LEU A 18 1.95 -0.68 7.73
C LEU A 18 1.49 0.22 6.58
N SER A 19 0.59 1.16 6.86
CA SER A 19 0.14 2.16 5.89
C SER A 19 1.31 3.02 5.39
N ASP A 20 2.15 3.51 6.28
CA ASP A 20 3.33 4.30 5.92
C ASP A 20 4.31 3.52 5.06
N MET A 21 4.55 2.24 5.39
CA MET A 21 5.41 1.36 4.61
C MET A 21 4.85 1.08 3.21
N LEU A 22 3.53 0.98 3.06
CA LEU A 22 2.89 0.87 1.75
C LEU A 22 3.04 2.16 0.93
N CYS A 23 2.88 3.33 1.55
CA CYS A 23 3.18 4.61 0.91
C CYS A 23 4.63 4.67 0.40
N VAL A 24 5.60 4.26 1.24
CA VAL A 24 7.01 4.17 0.83
C VAL A 24 7.19 3.21 -0.34
N ALA A 25 6.57 2.03 -0.31
CA ALA A 25 6.64 1.08 -1.41
C ALA A 25 6.08 1.64 -2.72
N LEU A 26 4.96 2.37 -2.67
CA LEU A 26 4.36 3.05 -3.83
C LEU A 26 5.27 4.14 -4.38
N LEU A 27 5.85 4.98 -3.52
CA LEU A 27 6.80 6.03 -3.89
C LEU A 27 8.05 5.45 -4.56
N LEU A 28 8.63 4.40 -3.97
CA LEU A 28 9.77 3.69 -4.54
C LEU A 28 9.41 3.02 -5.87
N SER A 29 8.17 2.57 -6.01
CA SER A 29 7.62 2.03 -7.25
C SER A 29 7.33 3.09 -8.32
N GLY A 30 7.51 4.37 -8.01
CA GLY A 30 7.41 5.49 -8.95
C GLY A 30 6.13 6.32 -8.85
N ALA A 31 5.28 6.09 -7.83
CA ALA A 31 4.14 6.96 -7.55
C ALA A 31 4.62 8.40 -7.31
N LYS A 32 3.79 9.37 -7.69
CA LYS A 32 4.07 10.79 -7.47
C LYS A 32 3.75 11.17 -6.03
N GLU A 33 4.60 11.96 -5.39
CA GLU A 33 4.37 12.42 -4.01
C GLU A 33 3.04 13.16 -3.88
N GLU A 34 2.68 13.99 -4.87
CA GLU A 34 1.40 14.71 -4.88
C GLU A 34 0.16 13.81 -5.01
N ASN A 35 0.33 12.55 -5.46
CA ASN A 35 -0.76 11.60 -5.70
C ASN A 35 -0.70 10.38 -4.77
N ILE A 36 0.07 10.44 -3.67
CA ILE A 36 0.32 9.26 -2.84
C ILE A 36 -0.96 8.72 -2.19
N GLN A 37 -1.87 9.59 -1.76
CA GLN A 37 -3.15 9.17 -1.19
C GLN A 37 -4.05 8.53 -2.23
N ASP A 38 -4.16 9.12 -3.41
CA ASP A 38 -4.92 8.52 -4.52
C ASP A 38 -4.35 7.14 -4.92
N ALA A 39 -3.03 6.96 -4.86
CA ALA A 39 -2.39 5.68 -5.12
C ALA A 39 -2.63 4.65 -4.01
N LEU A 40 -2.65 5.09 -2.75
CA LEU A 40 -2.97 4.24 -1.60
C LEU A 40 -4.43 3.78 -1.65
N ASP A 41 -5.37 4.71 -1.89
CA ASP A 41 -6.79 4.43 -2.01
C ASP A 41 -7.05 3.45 -3.16
N ALA A 42 -6.48 3.72 -4.35
CA ALA A 42 -6.61 2.83 -5.50
C ALA A 42 -5.95 1.46 -5.28
N TYR A 43 -4.90 1.37 -4.45
CA TYR A 43 -4.34 0.07 -4.05
C TYR A 43 -5.34 -0.71 -3.20
N ILE A 44 -5.91 -0.08 -2.18
CA ILE A 44 -6.86 -0.68 -1.24
C ILE A 44 -8.14 -1.12 -1.97
N ASP A 45 -8.68 -0.27 -2.85
CA ASP A 45 -9.87 -0.57 -3.66
C ASP A 45 -9.66 -1.76 -4.62
N ASN A 46 -8.42 -2.08 -4.98
CA ASN A 46 -8.07 -3.23 -5.80
C ASN A 46 -7.83 -4.51 -4.99
N LEU A 47 -7.81 -4.44 -3.66
CA LEU A 47 -7.73 -5.64 -2.83
C LEU A 47 -9.08 -6.36 -2.89
N ASP A 48 -9.06 -7.61 -3.31
CA ASP A 48 -10.22 -8.49 -3.24
C ASP A 48 -10.40 -8.93 -1.77
N ASP A 49 -11.56 -8.63 -1.19
CA ASP A 49 -11.91 -9.00 0.19
C ASP A 49 -11.84 -10.54 0.42
N GLU A 50 -11.94 -11.35 -0.65
CA GLU A 50 -11.84 -12.81 -0.57
C GLU A 50 -10.41 -13.35 -0.77
N SER A 51 -9.43 -12.49 -1.06
CA SER A 51 -8.02 -12.87 -1.23
C SER A 51 -7.35 -13.17 0.11
N ILE A 52 -7.14 -14.46 0.40
CA ILE A 52 -6.55 -14.94 1.67
C ILE A 52 -5.01 -14.84 1.67
N GLU A 53 -4.37 -14.69 0.50
CA GLU A 53 -2.91 -14.64 0.40
C GLU A 53 -2.40 -13.20 0.33
N TYR A 54 -1.90 -12.72 1.47
CA TYR A 54 -1.07 -11.53 1.55
C TYR A 54 0.39 -11.95 1.70
N GLY A 55 1.21 -11.56 0.74
CA GLY A 55 2.63 -11.85 0.72
C GLY A 55 3.39 -10.86 -0.16
N VAL A 56 4.73 -10.92 -0.11
CA VAL A 56 5.59 -9.98 -0.85
C VAL A 56 5.31 -10.04 -2.36
N LYS A 57 5.01 -11.23 -2.91
CA LYS A 57 4.76 -11.40 -4.34
C LYS A 57 3.42 -10.79 -4.76
N GLU A 58 2.42 -10.94 -3.92
CA GLU A 58 1.06 -10.45 -4.13
C GLU A 58 1.05 -8.92 -4.04
N ILE A 59 1.75 -8.35 -3.06
CA ILE A 59 1.95 -6.89 -2.95
C ILE A 59 2.65 -6.35 -4.21
N LEU A 60 3.73 -7.00 -4.66
CA LEU A 60 4.41 -6.60 -5.91
C LEU A 60 3.46 -6.68 -7.11
N GLN A 61 2.70 -7.76 -7.26
CA GLN A 61 1.75 -7.93 -8.36
C GLN A 61 0.64 -6.88 -8.32
N ASN A 62 0.13 -6.55 -7.13
CA ASN A 62 -0.89 -5.51 -6.96
C ASN A 62 -0.35 -4.13 -7.34
N ILE A 63 0.89 -3.81 -6.97
CA ILE A 63 1.55 -2.56 -7.39
C ILE A 63 1.72 -2.51 -8.92
N GLU A 64 2.12 -3.61 -9.57
CA GLU A 64 2.24 -3.65 -11.02
C GLU A 64 0.87 -3.54 -11.73
N ASN A 65 -0.17 -4.17 -11.17
CA ASN A 65 -1.55 -4.02 -11.65
C ASN A 65 -2.03 -2.57 -11.49
N LEU A 66 -1.69 -1.93 -10.37
CA LEU A 66 -2.03 -0.54 -10.09
C LEU A 66 -1.35 0.41 -11.08
N LYS A 67 -0.09 0.17 -11.45
CA LYS A 67 0.61 0.93 -12.51
C LYS A 67 -0.07 0.78 -13.86
N ALA A 68 -0.52 -0.44 -14.19
CA ALA A 68 -1.18 -0.73 -15.46
C ALA A 68 -2.57 -0.08 -15.57
N THR A 69 -3.33 -0.06 -14.47
CA THR A 69 -4.71 0.44 -14.41
C THR A 69 -4.79 1.94 -14.14
N HIS A 70 -3.84 2.49 -13.36
CA HIS A 70 -3.81 3.90 -12.96
C HIS A 70 -2.48 4.58 -13.33
N PRO A 71 -2.05 4.55 -14.61
CA PRO A 71 -0.73 5.07 -15.01
C PRO A 71 -0.52 6.57 -14.75
N ALA A 72 -1.60 7.34 -14.58
CA ALA A 72 -1.53 8.77 -14.27
C ALA A 72 -0.94 9.06 -12.87
N LEU A 73 -1.07 8.11 -11.94
CA LEU A 73 -0.55 8.19 -10.57
C LEU A 73 0.98 8.00 -10.49
N PHE A 74 1.58 7.44 -11.55
CA PHE A 74 2.99 7.09 -11.59
C PHE A 74 3.80 7.97 -12.54
N ASN A 75 5.10 8.06 -12.29
CA ASN A 75 6.05 8.68 -13.19
C ASN A 75 6.42 7.69 -14.32
N LYS A 76 6.34 8.12 -15.58
CA LYS A 76 6.63 7.28 -16.75
C LYS A 76 8.10 6.80 -16.82
N ASP A 77 9.01 7.48 -16.12
CA ASP A 77 10.45 7.29 -16.25
C ASP A 77 11.12 6.63 -15.03
N LYS A 78 10.37 6.37 -13.95
CA LYS A 78 10.89 5.67 -12.76
C LYS A 78 10.50 4.19 -12.82
N VAL A 79 11.28 3.40 -13.54
CA VAL A 79 11.32 1.95 -13.32
C VAL A 79 12.36 1.72 -12.22
N CYS A 80 11.94 1.28 -11.05
CA CYS A 80 12.87 0.81 -10.03
C CYS A 80 13.60 -0.41 -10.62
N LYS A 81 14.89 -0.24 -10.92
CA LYS A 81 15.80 -1.31 -11.37
C LYS A 81 16.23 -2.17 -10.20
#